data_AF-A0A388JXR0-F1
#
_entry.id   AF-A0A388JXR0-F1
#
_cell.length_a   1.000
_cell.length_b   1.000
_cell.length_c   1.000
_cell.angle_alpha   90.00
_cell.angle_beta   90.00
_cell.angle_gamma   90.00
#
_symmetry.space_group_name_H-M   'P 1'
#
loop_
_entity.id
_entity.type
_entity.pdbx_description
1 polymer ?
#
loop_
_entity_poly.entity_id
_entity_poly.type
_entity_poly.pdbx_seq_one_letter_code
_entity_poly.pdbx_strand_id
1 'polypeptide(L)'
;MNAKLDKVCEALAGKQDKVPAKGTGEASSSYTHQDDAIAILMRRQEEMRIKLELAVGAQKKVESLEAQVCSLEKLRDEITAEAETWKKEALRSGNKRSRIALSPSAQSREACLTTPVKSTCRPQVDMSHLKELHNLEVNALKGLRLQELNRRRETEHELAEMKKKIAQLELTKKTPRSSLRDKLEEVVEITETKDDRVKSKISETEADIEENNWETFIKGEKKALRNLKKEEVMKICKKEGIVYSTLPKTVNEIIAKRVVADFGEKKKKKSKVDETYEDICAETVDGGTNEERDSAAS
;
A
#
# COMPACT_ATOMS: atom_id res chain seq x y z
N MET A 1 -26.26 17.49 -18.37
CA MET A 1 -27.56 17.29 -17.66
C MET A 1 -27.77 18.23 -16.47
N ASN A 2 -26.76 18.98 -16.01
CA ASN A 2 -26.86 19.77 -14.76
C ASN A 2 -27.61 21.10 -14.88
N ALA A 3 -27.73 21.70 -16.07
CA ALA A 3 -28.37 23.02 -16.25
C ALA A 3 -29.90 23.04 -15.98
N LYS A 4 -30.56 21.88 -15.90
CA LYS A 4 -31.99 21.80 -15.60
C LYS A 4 -32.28 21.81 -14.10
N LEU A 5 -31.30 21.47 -13.25
CA LEU A 5 -31.47 21.44 -11.80
C LEU A 5 -31.38 22.84 -11.19
N ASP A 6 -30.44 23.67 -11.65
CA ASP A 6 -30.26 25.03 -11.12
C ASP A 6 -31.50 25.91 -11.31
N LYS A 7 -32.23 25.69 -12.42
CA LYS A 7 -33.45 26.45 -12.75
C LYS A 7 -34.66 26.09 -11.88
N VAL A 8 -34.66 24.91 -11.26
CA VAL A 8 -35.72 24.49 -10.31
C VAL A 8 -35.45 25.08 -8.93
N CYS A 9 -34.18 25.21 -8.54
CA CYS A 9 -33.80 25.80 -7.26
C CYS A 9 -34.11 27.31 -7.19
N GLU A 10 -33.89 28.08 -8.27
CA GLU A 10 -34.25 29.51 -8.30
C GLU A 10 -35.76 29.76 -8.23
N ALA A 11 -36.59 28.86 -8.79
CA ALA A 11 -38.05 29.03 -8.80
C ALA A 11 -38.69 28.87 -7.41
N LEU A 12 -38.03 28.19 -6.48
CA LEU A 12 -38.53 27.96 -5.12
C LEU A 12 -38.21 29.10 -4.14
N ALA A 13 -37.20 29.92 -4.42
CA ALA A 13 -36.78 31.01 -3.53
C ALA A 13 -37.69 32.26 -3.60
N GLY A 14 -38.53 32.39 -4.63
CA GLY A 14 -39.27 33.61 -4.95
C GLY A 14 -40.62 33.82 -4.24
N LYS A 15 -41.07 32.93 -3.36
CA LYS A 15 -42.40 33.05 -2.69
C LYS A 15 -42.27 33.11 -1.17
N GLN A 16 -41.83 34.25 -0.65
CA GLN A 16 -42.13 34.62 0.74
C GLN A 16 -43.30 35.60 0.75
N ASP A 17 -44.49 35.05 0.98
CA ASP A 17 -45.69 35.82 1.24
C ASP A 17 -45.61 36.51 2.61
N LYS A 18 -45.98 37.78 2.57
CA LYS A 18 -45.98 38.75 3.64
C LYS A 18 -47.15 38.46 4.59
N VAL A 19 -46.90 37.80 5.72
CA VAL A 19 -47.93 37.54 6.74
C VAL A 19 -48.06 38.74 7.69
N PRO A 20 -49.28 39.26 7.94
CA PRO A 20 -49.48 40.38 8.85
C PRO A 20 -49.44 39.92 10.32
N ALA A 21 -48.70 40.70 11.11
CA ALA A 21 -48.58 40.56 12.55
C ALA A 21 -49.85 41.03 13.27
N LYS A 22 -50.53 40.13 14.00
CA LYS A 22 -51.28 40.47 15.23
C LYS A 22 -51.71 39.20 15.98
N GLY A 23 -51.34 39.11 17.26
CA GLY A 23 -51.85 38.06 18.14
C GLY A 23 -50.99 37.83 19.38
N THR A 24 -51.06 38.73 20.34
CA THR A 24 -50.70 38.51 21.74
C THR A 24 -51.57 37.41 22.34
N GLY A 25 -50.96 36.36 22.91
CA GLY A 25 -51.67 35.31 23.63
C GLY A 25 -50.74 34.22 24.11
N GLU A 26 -50.55 34.13 25.42
CA GLU A 26 -49.69 33.22 26.16
C GLU A 26 -49.93 31.74 25.80
N ALA A 27 -49.02 31.16 25.03
CA ALA A 27 -48.85 29.71 24.84
C ALA A 27 -47.37 29.37 24.61
N SER A 28 -46.48 29.90 25.46
CA SER A 28 -45.03 30.01 25.17
C SER A 28 -44.18 28.85 25.72
N SER A 29 -44.70 27.63 25.83
CA SER A 29 -43.95 26.49 26.38
C SER A 29 -43.85 25.27 25.48
N SER A 30 -44.69 25.10 24.45
CA SER A 30 -44.63 23.91 23.58
C SER A 30 -43.84 24.11 22.28
N TYR A 31 -43.57 25.37 21.89
CA TYR A 31 -42.91 25.70 20.63
C TYR A 31 -41.40 25.41 20.62
N THR A 32 -40.73 25.55 21.78
CA THR A 32 -39.27 25.33 21.89
C THR A 32 -38.86 23.90 21.58
N HIS A 33 -39.69 22.91 21.91
CA HIS A 33 -39.41 21.50 21.61
C HIS A 33 -39.42 21.21 20.09
N GLN A 34 -40.27 21.90 19.33
CA GLN A 34 -40.35 21.70 17.88
C GLN A 34 -39.14 22.29 17.16
N ASP A 35 -38.67 23.45 17.61
CA ASP A 35 -37.47 24.10 17.09
C ASP A 35 -36.20 23.28 17.38
N ASP A 36 -36.11 22.67 18.57
CA ASP A 36 -35.00 21.77 18.93
C ASP A 36 -34.95 20.52 18.05
N ALA A 37 -36.10 19.93 17.73
CA ALA A 37 -36.17 18.78 16.83
C ALA A 37 -35.71 19.13 15.40
N ILE A 38 -36.08 20.31 14.90
CA ILE A 38 -35.63 20.82 13.60
C ILE A 38 -34.12 21.08 13.61
N ALA A 39 -33.59 21.68 14.68
CA ALA A 39 -32.16 21.94 14.81
C ALA A 39 -31.33 20.65 14.83
N ILE A 40 -31.80 19.61 15.52
CA ILE A 40 -31.15 18.28 15.52
C ILE A 40 -31.17 17.66 14.12
N LEU A 41 -32.30 17.74 13.41
CA LEU A 41 -32.43 17.22 12.05
C LEU A 41 -31.47 17.92 11.07
N MET A 42 -31.40 19.25 11.12
CA MET A 42 -30.50 20.06 10.29
C MET A 42 -29.03 19.72 10.56
N ARG A 43 -28.64 19.57 11.83
CA ARG A 43 -27.29 19.14 12.20
C ARG A 43 -26.96 17.77 11.62
N ARG A 44 -27.87 16.80 11.73
CA ARG A 44 -27.68 15.45 11.20
C ARG A 44 -27.56 15.43 9.67
N GLN A 45 -28.31 16.29 8.99
CA GLN A 45 -28.21 16.43 7.53
C GLN A 45 -26.84 17.02 7.13
N GLU A 46 -26.36 18.05 7.83
CA GLU A 46 -25.05 18.65 7.56
C GLU A 46 -23.90 17.66 7.85
N GLU A 47 -23.98 16.89 8.93
CA GLU A 47 -23.03 15.81 9.21
C GLU A 47 -22.99 14.77 8.11
N MET A 48 -24.16 14.39 7.57
CA MET A 48 -24.25 13.45 6.44
C MET A 48 -23.65 14.05 5.16
N ARG A 49 -23.90 15.34 4.90
CA ARG A 49 -23.33 16.07 3.75
C ARG A 49 -21.80 16.08 3.82
N ILE A 50 -21.23 16.43 4.96
CA ILE A 50 -19.77 16.44 5.19
C ILE A 50 -19.18 15.04 5.00
N LYS A 51 -19.83 13.99 5.51
CA LYS A 51 -19.38 12.60 5.34
C LYS A 51 -19.36 12.19 3.87
N LEU A 52 -20.40 12.54 3.10
CA LEU A 52 -20.45 12.26 1.66
C LEU A 52 -19.37 13.02 0.89
N GLU A 53 -19.17 14.30 1.21
CA GLU A 53 -18.11 15.11 0.58
C GLU A 53 -16.71 14.54 0.85
N LEU A 54 -16.46 14.11 2.08
CA LEU A 54 -15.22 13.42 2.45
C LEU A 54 -15.06 12.09 1.70
N ALA A 55 -16.12 11.30 1.60
CA ALA A 55 -16.11 10.02 0.87
C ALA A 55 -15.83 10.22 -0.63
N VAL A 56 -16.46 11.22 -1.25
CA VAL A 56 -16.21 11.59 -2.66
C VAL A 56 -14.76 12.07 -2.83
N GLY A 57 -14.24 12.85 -1.90
CA GLY A 57 -12.84 13.27 -1.90
C GLY A 57 -11.86 12.10 -1.80
N ALA A 58 -12.16 11.11 -0.95
CA ALA A 58 -11.37 9.88 -0.84
C ALA A 58 -11.45 9.03 -2.12
N GLN A 59 -12.63 8.89 -2.73
CA GLN A 59 -12.82 8.16 -3.98
C GLN A 59 -12.01 8.75 -5.13
N LYS A 60 -12.00 10.08 -5.28
CA LYS A 60 -11.17 10.78 -6.29
C LYS A 60 -9.67 10.52 -6.10
N LYS A 61 -9.21 10.42 -4.86
CA LYS A 61 -7.80 10.09 -4.56
C LYS A 61 -7.48 8.66 -4.97
N VAL A 62 -8.37 7.71 -4.70
CA VAL A 62 -8.22 6.31 -5.12
C VAL A 62 -8.17 6.20 -6.64
N GLU A 63 -9.11 6.83 -7.35
CA GLU A 63 -9.14 6.86 -8.82
C GLU A 63 -7.85 7.44 -9.42
N SER A 64 -7.30 8.49 -8.82
CA SER A 64 -6.03 9.08 -9.25
C SER A 64 -4.82 8.15 -9.04
N LEU A 65 -4.81 7.38 -7.94
CA LEU A 65 -3.75 6.39 -7.68
C LEU A 65 -3.88 5.19 -8.62
N GLU A 66 -5.09 4.71 -8.88
CA GLU A 66 -5.35 3.63 -9.83
C GLU A 66 -4.89 4.02 -11.24
N ALA A 67 -5.18 5.24 -11.69
CA ALA A 67 -4.68 5.75 -12.97
C ALA A 67 -3.15 5.78 -13.05
N GLN A 68 -2.47 6.15 -11.96
CA GLN A 68 -1.00 6.12 -11.88
C GLN A 68 -0.46 4.69 -11.94
N VAL A 69 -1.04 3.74 -11.20
CA VAL A 69 -0.65 2.33 -11.24
C VAL A 69 -0.81 1.76 -12.66
N CYS A 70 -1.95 1.98 -13.30
CA CYS A 70 -2.19 1.57 -14.68
C CYS A 70 -1.16 2.16 -15.66
N SER A 71 -0.74 3.42 -15.47
CA SER A 71 0.29 4.04 -16.32
C SER A 71 1.67 3.41 -16.14
N LEU A 72 2.03 3.05 -14.90
CA LEU A 72 3.31 2.40 -14.59
C LEU A 72 3.36 0.97 -15.12
N GLU A 73 2.25 0.24 -15.05
CA GLU A 73 2.16 -1.11 -15.61
C GLU A 73 2.31 -1.10 -17.13
N LYS A 74 1.67 -0.16 -17.83
CA LYS A 74 1.86 0.03 -19.28
C LYS A 74 3.32 0.32 -19.63
N LEU A 75 3.97 1.22 -18.89
CA LEU A 75 5.38 1.52 -19.11
C LEU A 75 6.30 0.32 -18.86
N ARG A 76 6.03 -0.47 -17.81
CA ARG A 76 6.74 -1.74 -17.57
C ARG A 76 6.59 -2.67 -18.77
N ASP A 77 5.37 -2.84 -19.26
CA ASP A 77 5.08 -3.76 -20.36
C ASP A 77 5.77 -3.32 -21.66
N GLU A 78 5.76 -2.03 -21.96
CA GLU A 78 6.49 -1.44 -23.09
C GLU A 78 8.01 -1.71 -22.98
N ILE A 79 8.61 -1.46 -21.82
CA ILE A 79 10.04 -1.72 -21.58
C ILE A 79 10.35 -3.22 -21.74
N THR A 80 9.49 -4.11 -21.24
CA THR A 80 9.69 -5.55 -21.39
C THR A 80 9.57 -5.99 -22.85
N ALA A 81 8.59 -5.48 -23.60
CA ALA A 81 8.43 -5.75 -25.02
C ALA A 81 9.62 -5.21 -25.85
N GLU A 82 10.15 -4.05 -25.50
CA GLU A 82 11.34 -3.49 -26.12
C GLU A 82 12.56 -4.36 -25.84
N ALA A 83 12.78 -4.78 -24.59
CA ALA A 83 13.87 -5.67 -24.21
C ALA A 83 13.80 -7.02 -24.95
N GLU A 84 12.60 -7.59 -25.11
CA GLU A 84 12.40 -8.78 -25.92
C GLU A 84 12.71 -8.55 -27.41
N THR A 85 12.37 -7.38 -27.94
CA THR A 85 12.67 -6.99 -29.32
C THR A 85 14.18 -6.89 -29.53
N TRP A 86 14.90 -6.22 -28.62
CA TRP A 86 16.36 -6.16 -28.63
C TRP A 86 17.01 -7.53 -28.50
N LYS A 87 16.45 -8.41 -27.66
CA LYS A 87 16.90 -9.81 -27.54
C LYS A 87 16.72 -10.58 -28.85
N LYS A 88 15.58 -10.45 -29.52
CA LYS A 88 15.29 -11.09 -30.82
C LYS A 88 16.25 -10.56 -31.91
N GLU A 89 16.50 -9.26 -31.94
CA GLU A 89 17.42 -8.64 -32.91
C GLU A 89 18.88 -9.08 -32.67
N ALA A 90 19.31 -9.17 -31.41
CA ALA A 90 20.65 -9.66 -31.06
C ALA A 90 20.87 -11.13 -31.46
N LEU A 91 19.80 -11.95 -31.43
CA LEU A 91 19.82 -13.35 -31.84
C LEU A 91 19.64 -13.55 -33.35
N ARG A 92 19.32 -12.50 -34.11
CA ARG A 92 19.10 -12.59 -35.55
C ARG A 92 20.42 -12.98 -36.22
N SER A 93 20.43 -14.16 -36.85
CA SER A 93 21.61 -14.85 -37.42
C SER A 93 22.38 -14.10 -38.53
N GLY A 94 21.98 -12.86 -38.85
CA GLY A 94 22.68 -11.95 -39.74
C GLY A 94 23.81 -11.13 -39.09
N ASN A 95 23.90 -11.06 -37.77
CA ASN A 95 24.97 -10.34 -37.07
C ASN A 95 26.25 -11.21 -36.94
N LYS A 96 26.96 -11.44 -38.05
CA LYS A 96 28.15 -12.30 -38.14
C LYS A 96 29.44 -11.74 -37.49
N ARG A 97 29.37 -10.81 -36.54
CA ARG A 97 30.60 -10.17 -35.99
C ARG A 97 31.28 -10.89 -34.83
N SER A 98 30.73 -11.96 -34.27
CA SER A 98 31.45 -12.69 -33.22
C SER A 98 30.98 -14.14 -33.08
N ARG A 99 31.40 -14.99 -34.01
CA ARG A 99 31.60 -16.41 -33.71
C ARG A 99 32.86 -16.54 -32.85
N ILE A 100 32.81 -16.08 -31.60
CA ILE A 100 33.76 -16.54 -30.59
C ILE A 100 33.21 -17.88 -30.13
N ALA A 101 33.74 -18.95 -30.71
CA ALA A 101 33.41 -20.30 -30.33
C ALA A 101 33.80 -20.51 -28.85
N LEU A 102 32.83 -20.42 -27.95
CA LEU A 102 32.94 -20.97 -26.61
C LEU A 102 32.79 -22.49 -26.72
N SER A 103 33.83 -23.16 -27.23
CA SER A 103 33.98 -24.61 -27.04
C SER A 103 34.49 -24.84 -25.62
N PRO A 104 33.75 -25.53 -24.74
CA PRO A 104 34.26 -25.96 -23.45
C PRO A 104 35.11 -27.21 -23.67
N SER A 105 36.29 -27.07 -24.26
CA SER A 105 37.30 -28.13 -24.23
C SER A 105 38.31 -27.80 -23.15
N ALA A 106 38.26 -28.63 -22.11
CA ALA A 106 39.14 -28.61 -20.97
C ALA A 106 40.61 -28.83 -21.38
N GLN A 107 41.49 -28.34 -20.50
CA GLN A 107 42.91 -28.66 -20.36
C GLN A 107 43.86 -28.09 -21.42
N SER A 108 44.38 -26.89 -21.16
CA SER A 108 45.83 -26.77 -20.98
C SER A 108 46.16 -25.50 -20.22
N ARG A 109 46.95 -25.67 -19.15
CA ARG A 109 47.75 -24.61 -18.57
C ARG A 109 48.65 -24.06 -19.67
N GLU A 110 48.72 -22.74 -19.80
CA GLU A 110 49.97 -22.00 -20.00
C GLU A 110 49.66 -20.50 -20.11
N ALA A 111 50.48 -19.71 -19.41
CA ALA A 111 50.37 -18.28 -19.31
C ALA A 111 50.49 -17.63 -20.70
N CYS A 112 49.38 -17.12 -21.22
CA CYS A 112 49.41 -16.29 -22.41
C CYS A 112 49.71 -14.84 -22.00
N LEU A 113 50.98 -14.47 -22.09
CA LEU A 113 51.42 -13.08 -22.14
C LEU A 113 50.94 -12.46 -23.47
N THR A 114 49.66 -12.09 -23.56
CA THR A 114 49.14 -11.37 -24.72
C THR A 114 49.57 -9.91 -24.64
N THR A 115 50.49 -9.53 -25.53
CA THR A 115 50.75 -8.14 -25.87
C THR A 115 49.47 -7.48 -26.40
N PRO A 116 49.18 -6.21 -26.03
CA PRO A 116 47.98 -5.53 -26.48
C PRO A 116 48.07 -5.29 -27.99
N VAL A 117 47.29 -6.07 -28.76
CA VAL A 117 47.07 -5.81 -30.18
C VAL A 117 46.45 -4.43 -30.31
N LYS A 118 47.16 -3.54 -31.01
CA LYS A 118 46.72 -2.19 -31.38
C LYS A 118 45.43 -2.33 -32.19
N SER A 119 44.29 -2.21 -31.52
CA SER A 119 42.97 -2.12 -32.14
C SER A 119 42.83 -0.76 -32.81
N THR A 120 43.25 -0.70 -34.08
CA THR A 120 43.19 0.48 -34.95
C THR A 120 41.76 0.71 -35.47
N CYS A 121 40.83 1.07 -34.57
CA CYS A 121 39.58 1.77 -34.86
C CYS A 121 38.81 1.93 -33.56
N ARG A 122 39.20 2.91 -32.73
CA ARG A 122 38.20 3.49 -31.82
C ARG A 122 37.25 4.28 -32.72
N PRO A 123 35.93 4.00 -32.71
CA PRO A 123 34.97 4.92 -33.31
C PRO A 123 35.29 6.30 -32.76
N GLN A 124 35.49 7.28 -33.64
CA GLN A 124 35.71 8.65 -33.25
C GLN A 124 34.43 9.11 -32.54
N VAL A 125 34.41 8.99 -31.22
CA VAL A 125 33.26 9.40 -30.40
C VAL A 125 33.11 10.89 -30.62
N ASP A 126 31.97 11.29 -31.18
CA ASP A 126 31.65 12.70 -31.36
C ASP A 126 31.60 13.37 -29.98
N MET A 127 32.61 14.20 -29.71
CA MET A 127 32.75 14.91 -28.45
C MET A 127 31.57 15.84 -28.17
N SER A 128 30.83 16.25 -29.21
CA SER A 128 29.62 17.07 -29.09
C SER A 128 28.49 16.25 -28.47
N HIS A 129 28.25 15.04 -28.99
CA HIS A 129 27.23 14.13 -28.48
C HIS A 129 27.51 13.71 -27.03
N LEU A 130 28.79 13.47 -26.68
CA LEU A 130 29.16 13.15 -25.29
C LEU A 130 28.85 14.31 -24.32
N LYS A 131 29.09 15.56 -24.73
CA LYS A 131 28.74 16.74 -23.93
C LYS A 131 27.23 16.89 -23.77
N GLU A 132 26.46 16.60 -24.80
CA GLU A 132 25.00 16.62 -24.74
C GLU A 132 24.47 15.59 -23.74
N LEU A 133 24.93 14.34 -23.82
CA LEU A 133 24.57 13.29 -22.86
C LEU A 133 24.92 13.68 -21.43
N HIS A 134 26.12 14.22 -21.21
CA HIS A 134 26.53 14.71 -19.89
C HIS A 134 25.64 15.83 -19.37
N ASN A 135 25.29 16.80 -20.22
CA ASN A 135 24.39 17.89 -19.82
C ASN A 135 22.99 17.37 -19.47
N LEU A 136 22.50 16.38 -20.21
CA LEU A 136 21.20 15.75 -19.98
C LEU A 136 21.20 15.01 -18.64
N GLU A 137 22.24 14.25 -18.34
CA GLU A 137 22.45 13.59 -17.04
C GLU A 137 22.53 14.59 -15.88
N VAL A 138 23.33 15.66 -16.03
CA VAL A 138 23.45 16.71 -15.00
C VAL A 138 22.11 17.39 -14.75
N ASN A 139 21.33 17.66 -15.79
CA ASN A 139 20.00 18.26 -15.65
C ASN A 139 19.00 17.31 -14.99
N ALA A 140 19.04 16.02 -15.34
CA ALA A 140 18.22 15.00 -14.67
C ALA A 140 18.55 14.90 -13.17
N LEU A 141 19.83 14.90 -12.80
CA LEU A 141 20.27 14.90 -11.40
C LEU A 141 19.84 16.16 -10.65
N LYS A 142 19.89 17.34 -11.29
CA LYS A 142 19.36 18.60 -10.73
C LYS A 142 17.85 18.51 -10.49
N GLY A 143 17.10 17.96 -11.46
CA GLY A 143 15.66 17.74 -11.36
C GLY A 143 15.29 16.84 -10.17
N LEU A 144 15.95 15.68 -10.05
CA LEU A 144 15.74 14.75 -8.94
C LEU A 144 16.03 15.39 -7.58
N ARG A 145 17.12 16.15 -7.47
CA ARG A 145 17.50 16.82 -6.21
C ARG A 145 16.50 17.92 -5.82
N LEU A 146 15.95 18.65 -6.79
CA LEU A 146 14.90 19.63 -6.55
C LEU A 146 13.60 18.97 -6.11
N GLN A 147 13.22 17.87 -6.76
CA GLN A 147 12.03 17.09 -6.40
C GLN A 147 12.13 16.53 -4.97
N GLU A 148 13.28 15.97 -4.58
CA GLU A 148 13.53 15.48 -3.22
C GLU A 148 13.40 16.61 -2.17
N LEU A 149 13.96 17.79 -2.45
CA LEU A 149 13.83 18.94 -1.56
C LEU A 149 12.38 19.42 -1.41
N ASN A 150 11.59 19.40 -2.49
CA ASN A 150 10.18 19.74 -2.43
C ASN A 150 9.39 18.72 -1.61
N ARG A 151 9.62 17.42 -1.78
CA ARG A 151 9.00 16.36 -0.95
C ARG A 151 9.29 16.56 0.52
N ARG A 152 10.54 16.87 0.90
CA ARG A 152 10.89 17.17 2.30
C ARG A 152 10.11 18.38 2.82
N ARG A 153 10.07 19.47 2.06
CA ARG A 153 9.34 20.68 2.44
C ARG A 153 7.85 20.43 2.63
N GLU A 154 7.23 19.64 1.76
CA GLU A 154 5.83 19.24 1.87
C GLU A 154 5.58 18.43 3.15
N THR A 155 6.41 17.43 3.43
CA THR A 155 6.30 16.64 4.67
C THR A 155 6.51 17.47 5.94
N GLU A 156 7.45 18.42 5.91
CA GLU A 156 7.68 19.35 7.03
C GLU A 156 6.49 20.30 7.23
N HIS A 157 5.89 20.78 6.14
CA HIS A 157 4.69 21.61 6.19
C HIS A 157 3.49 20.84 6.75
N GLU A 158 3.25 19.62 6.29
CA GLU A 158 2.20 18.74 6.83
C GLU A 158 2.40 18.43 8.32
N LEU A 159 3.64 18.16 8.74
CA LEU A 159 3.98 17.98 10.15
C LEU A 159 3.71 19.24 10.97
N ALA A 160 4.07 20.42 10.46
CA ALA A 160 3.81 21.68 11.13
C ALA A 160 2.31 21.94 11.27
N GLU A 161 1.52 21.63 10.24
CA GLU A 161 0.06 21.75 10.27
C GLU A 161 -0.58 20.79 11.29
N MET A 162 -0.15 19.54 11.30
CA MET A 162 -0.63 18.54 12.27
C MET A 162 -0.27 18.93 13.70
N LYS A 163 0.95 19.44 13.93
CA LYS A 163 1.36 19.94 15.24
C LYS A 163 0.50 21.13 15.69
N LYS A 164 0.15 22.04 14.77
CA LYS A 164 -0.77 23.15 15.05
C LYS A 164 -2.17 22.66 15.40
N LYS A 165 -2.70 21.66 14.68
CA LYS A 165 -4.00 21.03 14.98
C LYS A 165 -4.00 20.36 16.35
N ILE A 166 -2.93 19.64 16.71
CA ILE A 166 -2.76 19.05 18.05
C ILE A 166 -2.77 20.14 19.13
N ALA A 167 -1.98 21.22 18.95
CA ALA A 167 -1.95 22.33 19.89
C ALA A 167 -3.32 23.03 20.06
N GLN A 168 -4.09 23.17 18.99
CA GLN A 168 -5.47 23.68 19.05
C GLN A 168 -6.42 22.73 19.79
N LEU A 169 -6.31 21.42 19.56
CA LEU A 169 -7.09 20.43 20.29
C LEU A 169 -6.72 20.40 21.77
N GLU A 170 -5.45 20.56 22.12
CA GLU A 170 -5.00 20.68 23.51
C GLU A 170 -5.54 21.94 24.18
N LEU A 171 -5.58 23.07 23.47
CA LEU A 171 -6.18 24.31 23.98
C LEU A 171 -7.69 24.17 24.20
N THR A 172 -8.41 23.59 23.25
CA THR A 172 -9.88 23.40 23.36
C THR A 172 -10.25 22.38 24.43
N LYS A 173 -9.42 21.35 24.65
CA LYS A 173 -9.55 20.40 25.77
C LYS A 173 -9.31 21.02 27.14
N LYS A 174 -8.71 22.21 27.23
CA LYS A 174 -8.63 23.01 28.46
C LYS A 174 -9.91 23.82 28.72
N THR A 175 -11.04 23.40 28.17
CA THR A 175 -12.34 23.76 28.75
C THR A 175 -12.31 23.38 30.23
N PRO A 176 -12.89 24.18 31.16
CA PRO A 176 -12.79 23.94 32.60
C PRO A 176 -13.23 22.50 32.90
N ARG A 177 -12.26 21.60 33.11
CA ARG A 177 -12.52 20.23 33.51
C ARG A 177 -13.19 20.35 34.88
N SER A 178 -14.43 19.90 34.96
CA SER A 178 -15.13 19.86 36.24
C SER A 178 -14.30 18.98 37.18
N SER A 179 -14.10 19.45 38.42
CA SER A 179 -13.24 18.82 39.45
C SER A 179 -13.63 17.38 39.79
N LEU A 180 -14.74 16.87 39.25
CA LEU A 180 -15.16 15.48 39.37
C LEU A 180 -14.35 14.53 38.47
N ARG A 181 -13.93 14.96 37.27
CA ARG A 181 -13.12 14.11 36.38
C ARG A 181 -11.68 13.95 36.88
N ASP A 182 -11.08 15.00 37.41
CA ASP A 182 -9.73 14.91 37.98
C ASP A 182 -9.71 13.92 39.15
N LYS A 183 -10.77 13.89 39.98
CA LYS A 183 -10.93 12.90 41.05
C LYS A 183 -11.13 11.46 40.54
N LEU A 184 -11.74 11.26 39.38
CA LEU A 184 -11.88 9.93 38.79
C LEU A 184 -10.57 9.46 38.15
N GLU A 185 -9.80 10.36 37.54
CA GLU A 185 -8.49 10.05 36.91
C GLU A 185 -7.43 9.74 37.99
N GLU A 186 -7.46 10.42 39.14
CA GLU A 186 -6.62 10.13 40.32
C GLU A 186 -6.88 8.74 40.92
N VAL A 187 -8.15 8.28 40.96
CA VAL A 187 -8.49 6.94 41.46
C VAL A 187 -8.02 5.84 40.52
N VAL A 188 -7.98 6.11 39.21
CA VAL A 188 -7.47 5.15 38.21
C VAL A 188 -5.94 5.00 38.28
N GLU A 189 -5.19 6.10 38.48
CA GLU A 189 -3.73 6.03 38.67
C GLU A 189 -3.30 5.23 39.90
N ILE A 190 -4.10 5.23 40.97
CA ILE A 190 -3.80 4.46 42.19
C ILE A 190 -3.92 2.94 41.94
N THR A 191 -4.75 2.51 40.99
CA THR A 191 -4.96 1.07 40.69
C THR A 191 -3.91 0.46 39.75
N GLU A 192 -3.06 1.26 39.10
CA GLU A 192 -2.04 0.77 38.15
C GLU A 192 -0.62 0.73 38.74
N THR A 193 -0.44 1.18 40.00
CA THR A 193 0.86 1.12 40.68
C THR A 193 1.13 -0.23 41.32
N LYS A 194 1.31 -1.26 40.49
CA LYS A 194 2.08 -2.50 40.75
C LYS A 194 1.86 -3.45 39.57
N ASP A 195 2.52 -3.17 38.46
CA ASP A 195 3.40 -4.13 37.81
C ASP A 195 3.97 -3.51 36.53
N ASP A 196 5.24 -3.76 36.33
CA ASP A 196 6.10 -3.17 35.31
C ASP A 196 5.48 -3.14 33.90
N ARG A 197 5.37 -1.95 33.29
CA ARG A 197 5.54 -1.87 31.82
C ARG A 197 5.81 -0.47 31.26
N VAL A 198 7.01 -0.38 30.68
CA VAL A 198 7.30 0.06 29.31
C VAL A 198 6.19 0.86 28.61
N LYS A 199 6.53 2.13 28.45
CA LYS A 199 5.96 3.15 27.57
C LYS A 199 5.73 2.64 26.13
N SER A 200 4.49 2.52 25.69
CA SER A 200 4.13 2.56 24.27
C SER A 200 2.79 3.26 24.07
N LYS A 201 2.87 4.42 23.43
CA LYS A 201 1.76 5.29 23.05
C LYS A 201 1.67 5.20 21.53
N ILE A 202 0.73 4.44 20.99
CA ILE A 202 0.28 4.54 19.59
C ILE A 202 -1.20 4.13 19.59
N SER A 203 -2.05 5.08 19.21
CA SER A 203 -3.45 4.82 18.83
C SER A 203 -3.44 4.24 17.42
N GLU A 204 -3.24 2.93 17.33
CA GLU A 204 -3.46 2.15 16.12
C GLU A 204 -4.92 1.67 16.12
N THR A 205 -5.54 1.71 14.96
CA THR A 205 -6.87 1.20 14.68
C THR A 205 -6.97 -0.26 15.13
N GLU A 206 -8.11 -0.70 15.69
CA GLU A 206 -8.28 -2.05 16.28
C GLU A 206 -7.86 -3.20 15.35
N ALA A 207 -7.96 -3.01 14.03
CA ALA A 207 -7.47 -3.97 13.03
C ALA A 207 -5.93 -4.06 12.95
N ASP A 208 -5.20 -2.95 13.10
CA ASP A 208 -3.73 -2.93 13.07
C ASP A 208 -3.13 -3.50 14.36
N ILE A 209 -3.83 -3.32 15.49
CA ILE A 209 -3.44 -3.90 16.78
C ILE A 209 -3.45 -5.43 16.71
N GLU A 210 -4.45 -6.03 16.06
CA GLU A 210 -4.53 -7.49 15.92
C GLU A 210 -3.42 -8.07 15.04
N GLU A 211 -3.03 -7.38 13.96
CA GLU A 211 -1.92 -7.83 13.10
C GLU A 211 -0.56 -7.73 13.80
N ASN A 212 -0.32 -6.65 14.55
CA ASN A 212 0.89 -6.50 15.36
C ASN A 212 0.98 -7.57 16.47
N ASN A 213 -0.15 -7.96 17.07
CA ASN A 213 -0.20 -9.04 18.07
C ASN A 213 0.12 -10.40 17.44
N TRP A 214 -0.31 -10.65 16.20
CA TRP A 214 -0.04 -11.90 15.52
C TRP A 214 1.45 -12.09 15.20
N GLU A 215 2.11 -11.05 14.67
CA GLU A 215 3.54 -11.13 14.36
C GLU A 215 4.41 -11.31 15.60
N THR A 216 4.08 -10.61 16.69
CA THR A 216 4.83 -10.70 17.94
C THR A 216 4.68 -12.10 18.57
N PHE A 217 3.50 -12.71 18.47
CA PHE A 217 3.27 -14.09 18.87
C PHE A 217 4.13 -15.08 18.07
N ILE A 218 4.12 -15.00 16.73
CA ILE A 218 4.95 -15.86 15.87
C ILE A 218 6.43 -15.71 16.22
N LYS A 219 6.91 -14.48 16.41
CA LYS A 219 8.31 -14.18 16.75
C LYS A 219 8.68 -14.76 18.14
N GLY A 220 7.79 -14.66 19.12
CA GLY A 220 7.97 -15.20 20.46
C GLY A 220 8.07 -16.72 20.47
N GLU A 221 7.09 -17.39 19.87
CA GLU A 221 7.05 -18.86 19.76
C GLU A 221 8.25 -19.41 18.98
N LYS A 222 8.64 -18.77 17.88
CA LYS A 222 9.82 -19.16 17.11
C LYS A 222 11.11 -19.08 17.93
N LYS A 223 11.24 -18.08 18.80
CA LYS A 223 12.39 -17.97 19.73
C LYS A 223 12.34 -19.06 20.79
N ALA A 224 11.17 -19.32 21.38
CA ALA A 224 11.00 -20.37 22.39
C ALA A 224 11.36 -21.76 21.83
N LEU A 225 10.83 -22.12 20.66
CA LEU A 225 11.09 -23.42 20.02
C LEU A 225 12.52 -23.60 19.50
N ARG A 226 13.21 -22.51 19.13
CA ARG A 226 14.62 -22.55 18.71
C ARG A 226 15.58 -22.89 19.84
N ASN A 227 15.21 -22.57 21.08
CA ASN A 227 16.04 -22.82 22.25
C ASN A 227 15.88 -24.25 22.79
N LEU A 228 14.89 -25.01 22.30
CA LEU A 228 14.63 -26.38 22.73
C LEU A 228 15.50 -27.39 21.99
N LYS A 229 15.82 -28.50 22.66
CA LYS A 229 16.53 -29.62 22.04
C LYS A 229 15.56 -30.41 21.14
N LYS A 230 16.12 -31.12 20.14
CA LYS A 230 15.33 -31.95 19.19
C LYS A 230 14.35 -32.90 19.90
N GLU A 231 14.76 -33.50 21.01
CA GLU A 231 13.91 -34.42 21.78
C GLU A 231 12.67 -33.74 22.40
N GLU A 232 12.82 -32.50 22.85
CA GLU A 232 11.72 -31.71 23.41
C GLU A 232 10.75 -31.29 22.30
N VAL A 233 11.27 -30.89 21.14
CA VAL A 233 10.45 -30.61 19.96
C VAL A 233 9.67 -31.86 19.54
N MET A 234 10.29 -33.05 19.54
CA MET A 234 9.58 -34.31 19.26
C MET A 234 8.49 -34.63 20.30
N LYS A 235 8.70 -34.30 21.58
CA LYS A 235 7.65 -34.42 22.61
C LYS A 235 6.47 -33.49 22.31
N ILE A 236 6.73 -32.25 21.88
CA ILE A 236 5.68 -31.31 21.45
C ILE A 236 4.94 -31.84 20.23
N CYS A 237 5.65 -32.37 19.24
CA CYS A 237 5.06 -32.97 18.03
C CYS A 237 4.08 -34.11 18.38
N LYS A 238 4.47 -35.01 19.28
CA LYS A 238 3.61 -36.10 19.74
C LYS A 238 2.37 -35.60 20.48
N LYS A 239 2.51 -34.55 21.29
CA LYS A 239 1.40 -33.94 22.03
C LYS A 239 0.42 -33.22 21.10
N GLU A 240 0.94 -32.50 20.12
CA GLU A 240 0.13 -31.72 19.17
C GLU A 240 -0.29 -32.56 17.94
N GLY A 241 0.13 -33.82 17.82
CA GLY A 241 -0.20 -34.67 16.68
C GLY A 241 0.40 -34.19 15.35
N ILE A 242 1.60 -33.60 15.38
CA ILE A 242 2.34 -33.14 14.19
C ILE A 242 3.41 -34.19 13.85
N VAL A 243 3.55 -34.53 12.57
CA VAL A 243 4.57 -35.48 12.11
C VAL A 243 5.92 -34.78 12.08
N TYR A 244 6.91 -35.34 12.76
CA TYR A 244 8.26 -34.76 12.79
C TYR A 244 8.93 -34.90 11.40
N SER A 245 9.41 -33.79 10.87
CA SER A 245 10.07 -33.67 9.55
C SER A 245 11.49 -33.10 9.76
N THR A 246 11.85 -32.00 9.10
CA THR A 246 13.02 -31.22 9.45
C THR A 246 12.69 -30.23 10.56
N LEU A 247 13.62 -30.02 11.48
CA LEU A 247 13.46 -29.11 12.62
C LEU A 247 12.82 -27.74 12.23
N PRO A 248 13.27 -27.01 11.19
CA PRO A 248 12.65 -25.74 10.83
C PRO A 248 11.22 -25.89 10.28
N LYS A 249 10.92 -26.96 9.54
CA LYS A 249 9.56 -27.22 9.03
C LYS A 249 8.60 -27.53 10.17
N THR A 250 9.00 -28.43 11.05
CA THR A 250 8.21 -28.83 12.22
C THR A 250 7.98 -27.68 13.19
N VAL A 251 8.96 -26.80 13.41
CA VAL A 251 8.78 -25.58 14.21
C VAL A 251 7.72 -24.67 13.59
N ASN A 252 7.74 -24.46 12.27
CA ASN A 252 6.74 -23.64 11.60
C ASN A 252 5.34 -24.27 11.64
N GLU A 253 5.24 -25.60 11.52
CA GLU A 253 3.96 -26.34 11.64
C GLU A 253 3.36 -26.23 13.05
N ILE A 254 4.17 -26.33 14.10
CA ILE A 254 3.76 -26.10 15.50
C ILE A 254 3.21 -24.67 15.65
N ILE A 255 3.95 -23.67 15.16
CA ILE A 255 3.53 -22.26 15.26
C ILE A 255 2.21 -22.04 14.51
N ALA A 256 2.09 -22.55 13.28
CA ALA A 256 0.86 -22.42 12.50
C ALA A 256 -0.34 -23.03 13.22
N LYS A 257 -0.15 -24.21 13.85
CA LYS A 257 -1.21 -24.87 14.62
C LYS A 257 -1.62 -24.08 15.87
N ARG A 258 -0.67 -23.52 16.62
CA ARG A 258 -0.95 -22.67 17.79
C ARG A 258 -1.63 -21.36 17.41
N VAL A 259 -1.17 -20.72 16.33
CA VAL A 259 -1.80 -19.51 15.78
C VAL A 259 -3.27 -19.76 15.45
N VAL A 260 -3.59 -20.88 14.78
CA VAL A 260 -4.98 -21.24 14.46
C VAL A 260 -5.79 -21.53 15.72
N ALA A 261 -5.18 -22.09 16.76
CA ALA A 261 -5.86 -22.34 18.04
C ALA A 261 -6.18 -21.04 18.81
N ASP A 262 -5.25 -20.08 18.85
CA ASP A 262 -5.39 -18.86 19.66
C ASP A 262 -6.15 -17.74 18.94
N PHE A 263 -5.93 -17.58 17.63
CA PHE A 263 -6.54 -16.51 16.82
C PHE A 263 -7.70 -17.00 15.96
N GLY A 264 -8.03 -18.29 16.04
CA GLY A 264 -9.00 -18.95 15.18
C GLY A 264 -8.50 -19.12 13.74
N GLU A 265 -9.18 -19.97 12.98
CA GLU A 265 -9.06 -19.90 11.52
C GLU A 265 -9.62 -18.55 11.09
N LYS A 266 -8.75 -17.64 10.64
CA LYS A 266 -9.18 -16.48 9.86
C LYS A 266 -9.92 -17.07 8.66
N LYS A 267 -11.24 -17.23 8.78
CA LYS A 267 -12.12 -17.61 7.69
C LYS A 267 -11.79 -16.59 6.63
N LYS A 268 -11.08 -17.00 5.58
CA LYS A 268 -10.97 -16.22 4.37
C LYS A 268 -12.42 -15.98 4.00
N LYS A 269 -12.96 -14.81 4.34
CA LYS A 269 -14.20 -14.32 3.75
C LYS A 269 -13.84 -14.35 2.28
N LYS A 270 -14.28 -15.41 1.58
CA LYS A 270 -14.44 -15.38 0.15
C LYS A 270 -15.36 -14.18 -0.04
N SER A 271 -14.79 -13.01 -0.29
CA SER A 271 -15.51 -11.92 -0.88
C SER A 271 -16.13 -12.55 -2.12
N LYS A 272 -17.43 -12.78 -2.03
CA LYS A 272 -18.28 -13.08 -3.16
C LYS A 272 -18.25 -11.78 -3.97
N VAL A 273 -17.18 -11.62 -4.75
CA VAL A 273 -17.17 -10.73 -5.90
C VAL A 273 -18.20 -11.35 -6.81
N ASP A 274 -19.33 -10.68 -6.96
CA ASP A 274 -20.25 -10.95 -8.06
C ASP A 274 -19.43 -10.84 -9.34
N GLU A 275 -19.17 -12.01 -9.93
CA GLU A 275 -18.74 -12.14 -11.31
C GLU A 275 -19.90 -11.68 -12.19
N THR A 276 -19.86 -10.41 -12.58
CA THR A 276 -20.56 -9.91 -13.75
C THR A 276 -19.55 -9.26 -14.68
N TYR A 277 -19.35 -9.92 -15.84
CA TYR A 277 -18.84 -9.39 -17.13
C TYR A 277 -17.31 -9.13 -17.20
N GLU A 278 -16.52 -9.55 -18.20
CA GLU A 278 -16.78 -9.99 -19.58
C GLU A 278 -15.86 -11.12 -20.04
N ASP A 279 -16.49 -11.96 -20.87
CA ASP A 279 -15.96 -12.87 -21.87
C ASP A 279 -14.83 -12.25 -22.72
N ILE A 280 -13.59 -12.71 -22.53
CA ILE A 280 -12.55 -12.63 -23.56
C ILE A 280 -12.05 -14.06 -23.79
N CYS A 281 -12.44 -14.58 -24.95
CA CYS A 281 -12.09 -15.88 -25.48
C CYS A 281 -10.60 -16.21 -25.30
N ALA A 282 -10.39 -17.38 -24.69
CA ALA A 282 -9.14 -18.10 -24.72
C ALA A 282 -8.85 -18.58 -26.16
N GLU A 283 -7.83 -18.02 -26.80
CA GLU A 283 -7.07 -18.74 -27.84
C GLU A 283 -5.92 -19.47 -27.14
N THR A 284 -6.18 -20.74 -26.81
CA THR A 284 -5.14 -21.72 -26.55
C THR A 284 -4.48 -22.07 -27.88
N VAL A 285 -3.34 -21.46 -28.18
CA VAL A 285 -2.44 -22.00 -29.21
C VAL A 285 -1.72 -23.21 -28.60
N ASP A 286 -2.25 -24.35 -29.00
CA ASP A 286 -1.75 -25.70 -28.85
C ASP A 286 -0.24 -25.78 -29.14
N GLY A 287 0.49 -26.18 -28.12
CA GLY A 287 1.91 -26.49 -28.19
C GLY A 287 2.11 -27.97 -27.88
N GLY A 288 2.40 -28.77 -28.90
CA GLY A 288 3.15 -29.99 -28.73
C GLY A 288 2.79 -31.13 -29.70
N THR A 289 3.86 -31.76 -30.21
CA THR A 289 3.99 -33.03 -30.96
C THR A 289 4.33 -32.83 -32.45
N ASN A 290 5.37 -33.42 -33.06
CA ASN A 290 6.36 -34.40 -32.63
C ASN A 290 7.64 -34.27 -33.47
N GLU A 291 8.68 -34.92 -32.95
CA GLU A 291 9.88 -35.38 -33.63
C GLU A 291 9.63 -35.87 -35.07
N GLU A 292 10.43 -35.39 -36.01
CA GLU A 292 10.87 -36.25 -37.12
C GLU A 292 12.32 -35.91 -37.46
N ARG A 293 13.20 -36.79 -36.99
CA ARG A 293 14.54 -36.98 -37.52
C ARG A 293 14.38 -37.42 -38.96
N ASP A 294 15.14 -36.84 -39.88
CA ASP A 294 15.63 -37.62 -41.00
C ASP A 294 17.07 -37.30 -41.36
N SER A 295 17.81 -38.39 -41.53
CA SER A 295 19.20 -38.46 -41.93
C SER A 295 19.26 -38.70 -43.44
N ALA A 296 20.10 -37.97 -44.17
CA ALA A 296 20.77 -38.41 -45.40
C ALA A 296 21.79 -37.32 -45.77
N ALA A 297 23.11 -37.56 -45.76
CA ALA A 297 23.87 -38.30 -46.76
C ALA A 297 23.72 -37.73 -48.18
N SER A 298 24.62 -36.80 -48.55
CA SER A 298 25.44 -36.83 -49.77
C SER A 298 26.37 -35.63 -49.85
#